data_AF-A0A2D6HEX5-F1
#
_entry.id   AF-A0A2D6HEX5-F1
#
_cell.length_a   1.000
_cell.length_b   1.000
_cell.length_c   1.000
_cell.angle_alpha   90.00
_cell.angle_beta   90.00
_cell.angle_gamma   90.00
#
_symmetry.space_group_name_H-M   'P 1'
#
loop_
_entity.id
_entity.type
_entity.pdbx_description
1 polymer ?
#
loop_
_entity_poly.entity_id
_entity_poly.type
_entity_poly.pdbx_seq_one_letter_code
_entity_poly.pdbx_strand_id
1 'polypeptide(L)'
;MSELPRPTAGISPFCRELRSKKLVFSVRPPQTTEDLLDASRHCWCGETLQALGPDGEIVAPEDCRAPRACHKPYLAGRDGGGTP
;
A
#
# COMPACT_ATOMS: atom_id res chain seq x y z
N MET A 1 -13.74 28.34 9.94
CA MET A 1 -12.47 27.60 10.06
C MET A 1 -12.71 26.22 9.47
N SER A 2 -12.26 25.98 8.24
CA SER A 2 -12.47 24.69 7.58
C SER A 2 -11.42 23.71 8.09
N GLU A 3 -11.86 22.76 8.92
CA GLU A 3 -11.03 21.68 9.43
C GLU A 3 -10.78 20.71 8.26
N LEU A 4 -9.66 20.88 7.56
CA LEU A 4 -9.16 19.85 6.66
C LEU A 4 -8.93 18.59 7.51
N PRO A 5 -9.49 17.42 7.15
CA PRO A 5 -9.27 16.20 7.89
C PRO A 5 -7.76 15.97 7.92
N ARG A 6 -7.19 15.91 9.13
CA ARG A 6 -5.78 15.54 9.32
C ARG A 6 -5.56 14.25 8.53
N PRO A 7 -4.72 14.23 7.48
CA PRO A 7 -4.38 12.96 6.89
C PRO A 7 -3.72 12.17 8.02
N THR A 8 -4.31 11.06 8.44
CA THR A 8 -3.55 9.91 8.93
C THR A 8 -2.66 9.52 7.76
N ALA A 9 -1.60 10.30 7.57
CA ALA A 9 -0.78 10.29 6.37
C ALA A 9 -0.06 8.96 6.41
N GLY A 10 -0.48 8.05 5.53
CA GLY A 10 0.31 6.88 5.25
C GLY A 10 1.70 7.36 4.82
N ILE A 11 2.76 6.73 5.32
CA ILE A 11 4.14 7.05 4.91
C ILE A 11 4.42 6.66 3.46
N SER A 12 3.48 5.99 2.79
CA SER A 12 3.52 5.64 1.38
C SER A 12 2.13 5.86 0.78
N PRO A 13 2.05 6.31 -0.49
CA PRO A 13 0.78 6.49 -1.19
C PRO A 13 0.14 5.18 -1.65
N PHE A 14 0.86 4.05 -1.57
CA PHE A 14 0.40 2.75 -2.05
C PHE A 14 -0.22 1.89 -0.94
N CYS A 15 -1.00 0.90 -1.35
CA CYS A 15 -1.48 -0.14 -0.46
C CYS A 15 -0.32 -0.96 0.11
N ARG A 16 -0.35 -1.23 1.42
CA ARG A 16 0.59 -2.11 2.13
C ARG A 16 0.60 -3.53 1.57
N GLU A 17 -0.52 -3.97 1.02
CA GLU A 17 -0.68 -5.30 0.43
C GLU A 17 -0.32 -5.33 -1.06
N LEU A 18 0.05 -4.20 -1.69
CA LEU A 18 0.63 -4.23 -3.02
C LEU A 18 2.03 -4.85 -2.94
N ARG A 19 2.25 -5.95 -3.66
CA ARG A 19 3.51 -6.69 -3.68
C ARG A 19 4.07 -6.79 -5.08
N SER A 20 5.39 -6.90 -5.15
CA SER A 20 6.15 -7.09 -6.37
C SER A 20 7.45 -7.82 -6.04
N LYS A 21 8.12 -8.34 -7.06
CA LYS A 21 9.44 -8.98 -6.89
C LYS A 21 10.47 -8.01 -6.29
N LYS A 22 10.41 -6.72 -6.67
CA LYS A 22 11.32 -5.68 -6.16
C LYS A 22 11.07 -5.37 -4.68
N LEU A 23 9.80 -5.33 -4.27
CA LEU A 23 9.42 -5.05 -2.88
C LEU A 23 9.82 -6.16 -1.92
N VAL A 24 9.94 -7.41 -2.36
CA VAL A 24 10.41 -8.52 -1.51
C VAL A 24 11.78 -8.23 -0.88
N PHE A 25 12.64 -7.48 -1.59
CA PHE A 25 13.98 -7.11 -1.12
C PHE A 25 14.04 -5.69 -0.53
N SER A 26 12.92 -4.97 -0.49
CA SER A 26 12.87 -3.58 -0.06
C SER A 26 12.55 -3.49 1.43
N VAL A 27 13.42 -2.77 2.17
CA VAL A 27 13.25 -2.56 3.62
C VAL A 27 12.34 -1.36 3.92
N ARG A 28 12.11 -0.49 2.94
CA ARG A 28 11.31 0.74 3.10
C ARG A 28 10.01 0.66 2.30
N PRO A 29 8.93 1.32 2.76
CA PRO A 29 7.72 1.50 1.98
C PRO A 29 7.99 2.24 0.66
N PRO A 30 7.40 1.80 -0.47
CA PRO A 30 7.60 2.43 -1.77
C PRO A 30 7.02 3.85 -1.79
N GLN A 31 7.73 4.81 -2.38
CA GLN A 31 7.21 6.18 -2.56
C GLN A 31 6.80 6.43 -4.01
N THR A 32 7.49 5.79 -4.95
CA THR A 32 7.21 5.88 -6.39
C THR A 32 6.88 4.52 -6.98
N THR A 33 6.34 4.52 -8.20
CA THR A 33 6.09 3.28 -8.95
C THR A 33 7.41 2.58 -9.28
N GLU A 34 8.50 3.32 -9.51
CA GLU A 34 9.82 2.73 -9.70
C GLU A 34 10.33 2.00 -8.45
N ASP A 35 10.02 2.44 -7.23
CA ASP A 35 10.36 1.66 -6.02
C ASP A 35 9.64 0.30 -5.99
N LEU A 36 8.45 0.26 -6.58
CA LEU A 36 7.56 -0.89 -6.62
C LEU A 36 7.91 -1.86 -7.73
N LEU A 37 8.13 -1.40 -8.96
CA LEU A 37 8.26 -2.28 -10.11
C LEU A 37 9.73 -2.53 -10.48
N ASP A 38 10.01 -3.79 -10.80
CA ASP A 38 11.20 -4.20 -11.53
C ASP A 38 10.92 -4.18 -13.05
N ALA A 39 11.92 -4.48 -13.89
CA ALA A 39 11.77 -4.62 -15.34
C ALA A 39 10.61 -5.54 -15.76
N SER A 40 10.26 -6.53 -14.93
CA SER A 40 9.11 -7.42 -15.18
C SER A 40 7.73 -6.76 -15.08
N ARG A 41 7.61 -5.58 -14.44
CA ARG A 41 6.35 -4.85 -14.21
C ARG A 41 5.20 -5.66 -13.59
N HIS A 42 5.49 -6.81 -12.98
CA HIS A 42 4.50 -7.64 -12.32
C HIS A 42 4.30 -7.24 -10.85
N CYS A 43 3.03 -7.16 -10.47
CA CYS A 43 2.62 -6.98 -9.08
C CYS A 43 1.42 -7.87 -8.76
N TRP A 44 1.19 -8.10 -7.47
CA TRP A 44 0.11 -8.94 -6.97
C TRP A 44 -0.37 -8.40 -5.61
N CYS A 45 -1.56 -8.82 -5.20
CA CYS A 45 -2.06 -8.51 -3.87
C CYS A 45 -1.52 -9.53 -2.87
N GLY A 46 -0.96 -9.05 -1.76
CA GLY A 46 -0.45 -9.86 -0.66
C GLY A 46 -1.53 -10.66 0.08
N GLU A 47 -2.80 -10.22 0.01
CA GLU A 47 -3.91 -10.93 0.66
C GLU A 47 -4.42 -12.11 -0.18
N THR A 48 -4.63 -11.89 -1.48
CA THR A 48 -5.17 -12.92 -2.37
C THR A 48 -4.08 -13.79 -3.00
N LEU A 49 -2.82 -13.35 -2.93
CA LEU A 49 -1.66 -13.93 -3.61
C LEU A 49 -1.84 -14.02 -5.13
N GLN A 50 -2.66 -13.13 -5.70
CA GLN A 50 -3.04 -13.14 -7.11
C GLN A 50 -2.87 -11.75 -7.75
N ALA A 51 -2.93 -11.71 -9.08
CA ALA A 51 -2.99 -10.46 -9.85
C ALA A 51 -4.33 -9.72 -9.69
N LEU A 52 -5.32 -10.35 -9.04
CA LEU A 52 -6.60 -9.76 -8.69
C LEU A 52 -6.65 -9.47 -7.19
N GLY A 53 -7.15 -8.30 -6.83
CA GLY A 53 -7.39 -7.91 -5.45
C GLY A 53 -8.64 -8.57 -4.86
N PRO A 54 -8.90 -8.40 -3.56
CA PRO A 54 -10.11 -8.90 -2.91
C PRO A 54 -11.39 -8.17 -3.39
N ASP A 55 -11.21 -7.03 -4.07
CA ASP A 55 -12.24 -6.28 -4.77
C ASP A 55 -12.56 -6.84 -6.18
N GLY A 56 -11.85 -7.88 -6.63
CA GLY A 56 -12.05 -8.50 -7.95
C GLY A 56 -11.38 -7.76 -9.10
N GLU A 57 -10.71 -6.64 -8.81
CA GLU A 57 -10.07 -5.78 -9.79
C GLU A 57 -8.58 -6.11 -9.96
N ILE A 58 -8.01 -5.74 -11.09
CA ILE A 58 -6.57 -5.93 -11.36
C ILE A 58 -5.74 -5.11 -10.37
N VAL A 59 -4.70 -5.73 -9.83
CA VAL A 59 -3.72 -5.09 -8.97
C VAL A 59 -2.73 -4.33 -9.84
N ALA A 60 -2.75 -3.00 -9.74
CA ALA A 60 -1.82 -2.12 -10.43
C ALA A 60 -1.35 -0.97 -9.51
N PRO A 61 -0.11 -0.46 -9.63
CA PRO A 61 0.37 0.63 -8.78
C PRO A 61 -0.43 1.93 -8.93
N GLU A 62 -0.98 2.17 -10.12
CA GLU A 62 -1.80 3.34 -10.42
C GLU A 62 -3.16 3.35 -9.72
N ASP A 63 -3.67 2.18 -9.32
CA ASP A 63 -4.99 2.05 -8.70
C ASP A 63 -4.96 1.48 -7.28
N CYS A 64 -3.92 0.73 -6.91
CA CYS A 64 -3.81 0.07 -5.60
C CYS A 64 -3.36 1.06 -4.52
N ARG A 65 -4.20 2.08 -4.31
CA ARG A 65 -4.07 3.22 -3.39
C ARG A 65 -5.47 3.66 -2.93
N ALA A 66 -5.53 4.63 -2.02
CA ALA A 66 -6.81 5.28 -1.69
C ALA A 66 -7.44 5.87 -2.96
N PRO A 67 -8.79 5.85 -3.12
CA PRO A 67 -9.80 5.57 -2.10
C PRO A 67 -10.39 4.14 -2.12
N ARG A 68 -9.67 3.12 -2.65
CA ARG A 68 -10.21 1.74 -2.67
C ARG A 68 -10.61 1.26 -1.28
N ALA A 69 -11.75 0.59 -1.17
CA ALA A 69 -12.26 0.11 0.13
C ALA A 69 -11.34 -0.92 0.80
N CYS A 70 -10.64 -1.73 0.00
CA CYS A 70 -9.67 -2.71 0.48
C CYS A 70 -8.28 -2.12 0.78
N HIS A 71 -8.07 -0.81 0.57
CA HIS A 71 -6.78 -0.17 0.72
C HIS A 71 -6.29 -0.18 2.17
N LYS A 72 -5.14 -0.82 2.43
CA LYS A 72 -4.47 -0.81 3.73
C LYS A 72 -3.29 0.16 3.69
N PRO A 73 -3.31 1.30 4.42
CA PRO A 73 -2.23 2.27 4.38
C PRO A 73 -0.97 1.77 5.11
N TYR A 74 0.20 2.27 4.71
CA TYR A 74 1.41 2.18 5.52
C TYR A 74 1.32 3.18 6.67
N LEU A 75 0.90 2.71 7.84
CA LEU A 75 0.81 3.57 9.01
C LEU A 75 2.21 3.95 9.50
N ALA A 76 2.48 5.25 9.69
CA ALA A 76 3.59 5.68 10.52
C ALA A 76 3.32 5.13 11.92
N GLY A 77 4.20 4.28 12.45
CA GLY A 77 4.05 3.76 13.80
C GLY A 77 3.81 4.92 14.78
N ARG A 78 2.63 4.97 15.39
CA ARG A 78 2.51 5.60 16.70
C ARG A 78 2.87 4.51 17.69
N ASP A 79 4.03 4.64 18.32
CA ASP A 79 4.18 4.15 19.67
C ASP A 79 2.96 4.61 20.50
N GLY A 80 2.26 3.67 21.13
CA GLY A 80 1.05 3.93 21.91
C GLY A 80 0.52 2.66 22.54
N GLY A 81 1.01 2.34 23.73
CA GLY A 81 0.57 1.19 24.54
C GLY A 81 -0.91 1.24 24.95
N GLY A 82 -1.40 0.07 25.35
CA GLY A 82 -2.73 -0.14 25.95
C GLY A 82 -2.85 -1.54 26.56
N THR A 83 -2.68 -1.58 27.89
CA THR A 83 -2.85 -2.63 28.92
C THR A 83 -4.18 -3.41 28.82
N PRO A 84 -4.27 -4.66 29.32
CA PRO A 84 -4.67 -4.89 30.73
C PRO A 84 -3.58 -5.52 31.62
#